data_AF-A0A7V4N3M8-F1
#
_entry.id   AF-A0A7V4N3M8-F1
#
_cell.length_a   1.000
_cell.length_b   1.000
_cell.length_c   1.000
_cell.angle_alpha   90.00
_cell.angle_beta   90.00
_cell.angle_gamma   90.00
#
_symmetry.space_group_name_H-M   'P 1'
#
loop_
_entity.id
_entity.type
_entity.pdbx_description
1 polymer ?
#
loop_
_entity_poly.entity_id
_entity_poly.type
_entity_poly.pdbx_seq_one_letter_code
_entity_poly.pdbx_strand_id
1 'polypeptide(L)'
;MSRKKIIFAGELLNLFAMKQKKKRTQVQIHFRAWSRKKYAVFASLKKIIKVGVLSASYSILVMPGKASAQNTAEVNTQNASYELEDVVVTAERTPVEVQQTTRVVQVITRTDIERAGVQTVNDLLRYVSGLDLRQRGPLGMQADVSINGGSYEQTLILLNGVNINDPQTGHHNLNLPIDIESIERIEVLQGPAAISFGTNAYNGVINIITGNGNKNHIRASYALGQFGYNRQALNASNSPGKNFHHFVSISRAVSDGYINNTDFKNTTFFYQAGYHSKAGRIDFQSSY
;
A
#
# COMPACT_ATOMS: atom_id res chain seq x y z
N MET A 1 23.20 -108.30 -13.37
CA MET A 1 22.60 -107.89 -14.66
C MET A 1 22.43 -106.37 -14.61
N SER A 2 23.30 -105.61 -15.27
CA SER A 2 23.26 -105.28 -16.71
C SER A 2 22.29 -104.14 -17.02
N ARG A 3 22.89 -102.97 -17.36
CA ARG A 3 22.46 -101.98 -18.36
C ARG A 3 21.24 -101.10 -18.02
N LYS A 4 21.07 -99.88 -18.52
CA LYS A 4 21.87 -98.79 -19.11
C LYS A 4 20.83 -97.74 -19.56
N LYS A 5 21.15 -96.44 -19.41
CA LYS A 5 20.61 -95.26 -20.15
C LYS A 5 19.10 -94.95 -19.96
N ILE A 6 18.60 -93.71 -20.01
CA ILE A 6 18.78 -92.56 -20.93
C ILE A 6 18.41 -91.27 -20.12
N ILE A 7 19.29 -90.27 -19.89
CA ILE A 7 19.63 -89.03 -20.64
C ILE A 7 18.50 -87.98 -20.80
N PHE A 8 18.68 -86.83 -20.10
CA PHE A 8 18.37 -85.39 -20.39
C PHE A 8 16.97 -84.97 -20.89
N ALA A 9 16.38 -83.79 -20.60
CA ALA A 9 16.83 -82.50 -20.06
C ALA A 9 15.59 -81.72 -19.56
N GLY A 10 15.80 -80.61 -18.84
CA GLY A 10 14.81 -79.53 -18.70
C GLY A 10 14.43 -79.24 -17.26
N GLU A 11 15.32 -78.69 -16.45
CA GLU A 11 15.28 -77.25 -16.11
C GLU A 11 13.98 -76.82 -15.40
N LEU A 12 14.05 -76.61 -14.07
CA LEU A 12 13.91 -75.29 -13.44
C LEU A 12 13.58 -75.42 -11.94
N LEU A 13 14.39 -74.69 -11.15
CA LEU A 13 14.16 -74.27 -9.77
C LEU A 13 14.25 -75.32 -8.65
N ASN A 14 15.48 -75.81 -8.45
CA ASN A 14 16.07 -75.94 -7.12
C ASN A 14 16.56 -74.54 -6.68
N LEU A 15 16.69 -74.10 -5.44
CA LEU A 15 16.59 -74.67 -4.09
C LEU A 15 17.12 -73.51 -3.21
N PHE A 16 16.57 -73.33 -2.00
CA PHE A 16 17.26 -72.78 -0.81
C PHE A 16 18.03 -71.43 -0.89
N ALA A 17 17.70 -70.52 0.02
CA ALA A 17 18.53 -70.28 1.22
C ALA A 17 18.27 -68.90 1.87
N MET A 18 17.96 -68.95 3.16
CA MET A 18 18.38 -68.03 4.24
C MET A 18 18.82 -66.61 3.84
N LYS A 19 17.92 -65.66 4.07
CA LYS A 19 18.16 -64.22 4.01
C LYS A 19 18.94 -63.76 5.26
N GLN A 20 20.27 -63.71 5.16
CA GLN A 20 21.15 -63.05 6.12
C GLN A 20 20.85 -61.53 6.16
N LYS A 21 20.34 -61.01 7.29
CA LYS A 21 20.12 -59.57 7.50
C LYS A 21 21.47 -58.85 7.71
N LYS A 22 21.93 -58.09 6.70
CA LYS A 22 23.05 -57.15 6.84
C LYS A 22 22.72 -56.05 7.86
N LYS A 23 23.47 -55.99 8.98
CA LYS A 23 23.47 -54.85 9.91
C LYS A 23 23.98 -53.60 9.16
N ARG A 24 23.14 -52.56 9.03
CA ARG A 24 23.57 -51.23 8.58
C ARG A 24 24.24 -50.51 9.75
N THR A 25 25.54 -50.29 9.66
CA THR A 25 26.28 -49.45 10.60
C THR A 25 25.77 -48.01 10.45
N GLN A 26 25.07 -47.48 11.46
CA GLN A 26 24.71 -46.05 11.49
C GLN A 26 25.99 -45.24 11.72
N VAL A 27 26.42 -44.51 10.70
CA VAL A 27 27.50 -43.53 10.83
C VAL A 27 26.94 -42.35 11.63
N GLN A 28 27.31 -42.25 12.90
CA GLN A 28 27.03 -41.04 13.67
C GLN A 28 27.89 -39.90 13.14
N ILE A 29 27.22 -38.81 12.73
CA ILE A 29 27.87 -37.59 12.25
C ILE A 29 28.11 -36.71 13.47
N HIS A 30 29.38 -36.51 13.83
CA HIS A 30 29.79 -35.64 14.93
C HIS A 30 30.30 -34.32 14.34
N PHE A 31 29.69 -33.18 14.72
CA PHE A 31 30.19 -31.87 14.34
C PHE A 31 31.45 -31.55 15.14
N ARG A 32 32.62 -31.53 14.49
CA ARG A 32 33.91 -31.36 15.18
C ARG A 32 34.41 -29.92 15.35
N ALA A 33 33.82 -28.93 14.67
CA ALA A 33 34.09 -27.51 14.95
C ALA A 33 33.12 -26.60 14.18
N TRP A 34 32.49 -25.66 14.87
CA TRP A 34 31.73 -24.57 14.24
C TRP A 34 32.68 -23.41 13.94
N SER A 35 33.25 -23.35 12.74
CA SER A 35 33.85 -22.10 12.28
C SER A 35 32.70 -21.11 12.13
N ARG A 36 32.71 -19.97 12.81
CA ARG A 36 31.63 -18.94 12.79
C ARG A 36 31.48 -18.23 11.42
N LYS A 37 31.60 -18.97 10.33
CA LYS A 37 31.50 -18.51 8.95
C LYS A 37 30.20 -19.04 8.37
N LYS A 38 29.47 -18.18 7.66
CA LYS A 38 28.11 -18.46 7.15
C LYS A 38 28.01 -19.71 6.24
N TYR A 39 29.14 -20.18 5.68
CA TYR A 39 29.20 -21.32 4.77
C TYR A 39 29.65 -22.65 5.42
N ALA A 40 29.86 -22.68 6.73
CA ALA A 40 30.42 -23.84 7.44
C ALA A 40 29.56 -25.12 7.31
N VAL A 41 28.24 -24.96 7.23
CA VAL A 41 27.28 -26.07 7.04
C VAL A 41 27.49 -26.76 5.69
N PHE A 42 27.71 -25.98 4.62
CA PHE A 42 27.91 -26.52 3.28
C PHE A 42 29.28 -27.18 3.13
N ALA A 43 30.31 -26.65 3.81
CA ALA A 43 31.65 -27.23 3.83
C ALA A 43 31.70 -28.62 4.47
N SER A 44 30.79 -28.94 5.40
CA SER A 44 30.78 -30.25 6.07
C SER A 44 30.24 -31.38 5.19
N LEU A 45 29.51 -31.06 4.12
CA LEU A 45 28.78 -32.04 3.31
C LEU A 45 29.64 -32.69 2.21
N LYS A 46 30.90 -32.28 2.01
CA LYS A 46 31.86 -32.77 1.00
C LYS A 46 31.25 -33.09 -0.39
N LYS A 47 30.17 -32.39 -0.75
CA LYS A 47 29.48 -32.52 -2.04
C LYS A 47 29.50 -31.16 -2.73
N ILE A 48 29.80 -31.17 -4.02
CA ILE A 48 29.85 -29.98 -4.85
C ILE A 48 28.40 -29.59 -5.18
N ILE A 49 27.88 -28.56 -4.50
CA ILE A 49 26.56 -27.98 -4.79
C ILE A 49 26.78 -26.86 -5.82
N LYS A 50 26.35 -27.08 -7.07
CA LYS A 50 26.34 -26.02 -8.10
C LYS A 50 25.17 -25.07 -7.83
N VAL A 51 25.42 -23.97 -7.11
CA VAL A 51 24.40 -22.95 -6.82
C VAL A 51 24.31 -21.97 -8.01
N GLY A 52 23.59 -22.36 -9.07
CA GLY A 52 23.38 -21.52 -10.26
C GLY A 52 22.36 -20.38 -10.08
N VAL A 53 21.58 -20.40 -8.98
CA VAL A 53 20.43 -19.49 -8.79
C VAL A 53 20.79 -18.23 -7.99
N LEU A 54 22.01 -18.13 -7.43
CA LEU A 54 22.43 -16.96 -6.65
C LEU A 54 22.99 -15.80 -7.51
N SER A 55 23.31 -16.04 -8.79
CA SER A 55 23.87 -14.99 -9.66
C SER A 55 22.80 -14.04 -10.20
N ALA A 56 21.60 -14.54 -10.50
CA ALA A 56 20.50 -13.73 -11.02
C ALA A 56 19.94 -12.73 -9.99
N SER A 57 19.95 -13.09 -8.70
CA SER A 57 19.53 -12.18 -7.62
C SER A 57 20.59 -11.15 -7.22
N TYR A 58 21.88 -11.43 -7.46
CA TYR A 58 22.96 -10.46 -7.21
C TYR A 58 23.11 -9.43 -8.34
N SER A 59 22.68 -9.76 -9.57
CA SER A 59 22.81 -8.85 -10.72
C SER A 59 21.81 -7.68 -10.71
N ILE A 60 20.71 -7.77 -9.96
CA ILE A 60 19.72 -6.69 -9.83
C ILE A 60 20.10 -5.66 -8.74
N LEU A 61 21.13 -5.91 -7.93
CA LEU A 61 21.49 -5.05 -6.79
C LEU A 61 22.77 -4.21 -6.98
N VAL A 62 23.46 -4.28 -8.11
CA VAL A 62 24.70 -3.52 -8.34
C VAL A 62 24.43 -2.30 -9.22
N MET A 63 23.89 -1.24 -8.58
CA MET A 63 24.10 0.12 -9.07
C MET A 63 25.49 0.60 -8.62
N PRO A 64 26.30 1.27 -9.47
CA PRO A 64 27.53 1.90 -9.04
C PRO A 64 27.20 3.11 -8.16
N GLY A 65 27.16 2.91 -6.84
CA GLY A 65 27.13 3.98 -5.87
C GLY A 65 28.46 4.73 -5.89
N LYS A 66 28.44 6.04 -6.14
CA LYS A 66 29.60 6.89 -5.86
C LYS A 66 29.83 6.87 -4.35
N ALA A 67 30.98 6.35 -3.93
CA ALA A 67 31.41 6.44 -2.54
C ALA A 67 31.73 7.91 -2.22
N SER A 68 30.85 8.58 -1.48
CA SER A 68 31.20 9.82 -0.79
C SER A 68 31.93 9.47 0.49
N ALA A 69 33.16 9.96 0.63
CA ALA A 69 33.90 9.92 1.87
C ALA A 69 33.12 10.65 2.98
N GLN A 70 33.11 10.07 4.17
CA GLN A 70 32.48 10.67 5.34
C GLN A 70 33.32 11.88 5.77
N ASN A 71 32.81 13.09 5.52
CA ASN A 71 33.33 14.29 6.18
C ASN A 71 33.00 14.18 7.66
N THR A 72 34.03 14.31 8.50
CA THR A 72 33.92 14.46 9.95
C THR A 72 32.91 15.57 10.25
N ALA A 73 31.81 15.22 10.89
CA ALA A 73 30.81 16.19 11.31
C ALA A 73 31.39 17.00 12.48
N GLU A 74 31.82 18.23 12.19
CA GLU A 74 31.94 19.26 13.21
C GLU A 74 30.53 19.54 13.73
N VAL A 75 30.30 19.28 15.02
CA VAL A 75 29.06 19.63 15.71
C VAL A 75 29.04 21.15 15.84
N ASN A 76 28.52 21.80 14.80
CA ASN A 76 28.20 23.21 14.85
C ASN A 76 26.77 23.31 15.40
N THR A 77 26.64 23.64 16.68
CA THR A 77 25.36 23.95 17.34
C THR A 77 24.83 25.27 16.80
N GLN A 78 24.38 25.25 15.55
CA GLN A 78 23.56 26.29 14.98
C GLN A 78 22.13 26.00 15.41
N ASN A 79 21.50 26.95 16.09
CA ASN A 79 20.07 26.94 16.36
C ASN A 79 19.33 26.78 15.03
N ALA A 80 19.01 25.55 14.67
CA ALA A 80 18.17 25.25 13.54
C ALA A 80 16.76 25.74 13.92
N SER A 81 16.46 26.98 13.55
CA SER A 81 15.08 27.36 13.32
C SER A 81 14.57 26.41 12.25
N TYR A 82 13.79 25.41 12.67
CA TYR A 82 12.98 24.64 11.73
C TYR A 82 11.96 25.61 11.16
N GLU A 83 12.26 26.23 10.01
CA GLU A 83 11.21 26.75 9.16
C GLU A 83 10.39 25.55 8.71
N LEU A 84 9.22 25.40 9.32
CA LEU A 84 8.22 24.43 8.89
C LEU A 84 7.80 24.88 7.49
N GLU A 85 8.00 24.02 6.49
CA GLU A 85 7.54 24.27 5.12
C GLU A 85 6.02 24.53 5.15
N ASP A 86 5.61 25.71 4.70
CA ASP A 86 4.20 26.08 4.75
C ASP A 86 3.38 25.20 3.80
N VAL A 87 2.46 24.43 4.39
CA VAL A 87 1.51 23.65 3.62
C VAL A 87 0.45 24.60 3.08
N VAL A 88 0.50 24.85 1.77
CA VAL A 88 -0.52 25.64 1.09
C VAL A 88 -1.83 24.85 1.04
N VAL A 89 -2.86 25.38 1.69
CA VAL A 89 -4.18 24.75 1.75
C VAL A 89 -5.07 25.26 0.63
N THR A 90 -5.60 24.32 -0.16
CA THR A 90 -6.54 24.61 -1.26
C THR A 90 -7.99 24.71 -0.77
N ALA A 91 -8.23 24.42 0.50
CA ALA A 91 -9.53 24.62 1.16
C ALA A 91 -9.91 26.11 1.34
N GLU A 92 -9.14 27.05 0.81
CA GLU A 92 -9.60 28.40 0.48
C GLU A 92 -9.44 28.66 -1.03
N ARG A 93 -10.33 29.46 -1.63
CA ARG A 93 -10.26 29.79 -3.08
C ARG A 93 -8.93 30.44 -3.48
N THR A 94 -8.24 31.04 -2.51
CA THR A 94 -6.87 31.52 -2.65
C THR A 94 -5.99 30.66 -1.74
N PRO A 95 -4.86 30.14 -2.24
CA PRO A 95 -3.89 29.44 -1.39
C PRO A 95 -3.42 30.37 -0.26
N VAL A 96 -3.78 30.05 0.98
CA VAL A 96 -3.32 30.75 2.19
C VAL A 96 -2.51 29.78 3.03
N GLU A 97 -1.39 30.26 3.58
CA GLU A 97 -0.54 29.48 4.50
C GLU A 97 -1.32 29.16 5.78
N VAL A 98 -1.19 27.93 6.28
CA VAL A 98 -1.88 27.47 7.50
C VAL A 98 -1.61 28.40 8.70
N GLN A 99 -0.46 29.07 8.74
CA GLN A 99 -0.10 29.99 9.82
C GLN A 99 -0.86 31.33 9.77
N GLN A 100 -1.46 31.68 8.62
CA GLN A 100 -2.11 32.96 8.39
C GLN A 100 -3.64 32.89 8.42
N THR A 101 -4.23 31.70 8.54
CA THR A 101 -5.69 31.54 8.58
C THR A 101 -6.26 31.74 9.99
N THR A 102 -7.38 32.44 10.09
CA THR A 102 -8.14 32.62 11.34
C THR A 102 -9.06 31.42 11.64
N ARG A 103 -9.04 30.39 10.79
CA ARG A 103 -9.90 29.21 10.89
C ARG A 103 -9.10 27.99 11.33
N VAL A 104 -9.79 27.04 11.96
CA VAL A 104 -9.16 25.77 12.35
C VAL A 104 -8.99 24.92 11.09
N VAL A 105 -7.74 24.83 10.63
CA VAL A 105 -7.35 24.04 9.46
C VAL A 105 -6.41 22.93 9.92
N GLN A 106 -6.73 21.70 9.55
CA GLN A 106 -5.86 20.55 9.75
C GLN A 106 -5.50 19.94 8.40
N VAL A 107 -4.22 19.62 8.22
CA VAL A 107 -3.75 18.90 7.04
C VAL A 107 -3.16 17.57 7.46
N ILE A 108 -3.68 16.50 6.86
CA ILE A 108 -3.12 15.15 6.99
C ILE A 108 -2.22 14.93 5.78
N THR A 109 -0.92 14.90 6.00
CA THR A 109 0.07 14.75 4.91
C THR A 109 0.20 13.29 4.49
N ARG A 110 0.79 13.05 3.31
CA ARG A 110 1.11 11.69 2.85
C ARG A 110 1.88 10.89 3.90
N THR A 111 2.83 11.52 4.57
CA THR A 111 3.64 10.86 5.61
C THR A 111 2.82 10.49 6.83
N ASP A 112 1.78 11.24 7.17
CA ASP A 112 0.87 10.90 8.27
C ASP A 112 -0.03 9.72 7.90
N ILE A 113 -0.51 9.69 6.64
CA ILE A 113 -1.31 8.57 6.11
C ILE A 113 -0.52 7.26 6.17
N GLU A 114 0.74 7.28 5.72
CA GLU A 114 1.62 6.11 5.75
C GLU A 114 1.92 5.64 7.18
N ARG A 115 2.07 6.57 8.13
CA ARG A 115 2.34 6.27 9.55
C ARG A 115 1.10 5.76 10.29
N ALA A 116 -0.10 6.18 9.90
CA ALA A 116 -1.34 5.81 10.56
C ALA A 116 -1.66 4.31 10.44
N GLY A 117 -1.14 3.63 9.41
CA GLY A 117 -1.34 2.18 9.22
C GLY A 117 -2.81 1.78 9.02
N VAL A 118 -3.63 2.72 8.57
CA VAL A 118 -5.07 2.54 8.33
C VAL A 118 -5.34 2.04 6.91
N GLN A 119 -6.48 1.37 6.72
CA GLN A 119 -6.87 0.81 5.42
C GLN A 119 -7.87 1.68 4.65
N THR A 120 -8.55 2.60 5.35
CA THR A 120 -9.63 3.39 4.77
C THR A 120 -9.48 4.87 5.13
N VAL A 121 -10.01 5.74 4.27
CA VAL A 121 -10.05 7.18 4.52
C VAL A 121 -10.87 7.49 5.77
N ASN A 122 -11.91 6.70 6.02
CA ASN A 122 -12.77 6.86 7.19
C ASN A 122 -11.96 6.66 8.48
N ASP A 123 -11.17 5.59 8.54
CA ASP A 123 -10.32 5.33 9.70
C ASP A 123 -9.27 6.42 9.90
N LEU A 124 -8.74 6.98 8.82
CA LEU A 124 -7.84 8.12 8.86
C LEU A 124 -8.51 9.36 9.46
N LEU A 125 -9.72 9.68 9.00
CA LEU A 125 -10.49 10.84 9.44
C LEU A 125 -10.94 10.72 10.91
N ARG A 126 -11.03 9.50 11.48
CA ARG A 126 -11.32 9.32 12.92
C ARG A 126 -10.26 9.92 13.83
N TYR A 127 -9.04 10.15 13.34
CA TYR A 127 -7.97 10.78 14.12
C TYR A 127 -8.06 12.32 14.15
N VAL A 128 -8.93 12.92 13.33
CA VAL A 128 -9.15 14.36 13.31
C VAL A 128 -10.10 14.74 14.43
N SER A 129 -9.65 15.64 15.32
CA SER A 129 -10.50 16.18 16.37
C SER A 129 -11.67 16.97 15.78
N GLY A 130 -12.88 16.71 16.26
CA GLY A 130 -14.10 17.40 15.82
C GLY A 130 -14.82 16.71 14.65
N LEU A 131 -14.27 15.63 14.09
CA LEU A 131 -15.01 14.77 13.15
C LEU A 131 -15.77 13.67 13.90
N ASP A 132 -17.03 13.48 13.53
CA ASP A 132 -17.82 12.29 13.87
C ASP A 132 -18.06 11.47 12.61
N LEU A 133 -17.74 10.17 12.67
CA LEU A 133 -17.85 9.25 11.55
C LEU A 133 -18.80 8.10 11.87
N ARG A 134 -19.89 8.06 11.11
CA ARG A 134 -20.91 7.02 11.18
C ARG A 134 -20.75 6.07 10.00
N GLN A 135 -20.14 4.92 10.28
CA GLN A 135 -19.88 3.88 9.28
C GLN A 135 -20.95 2.79 9.35
N ARG A 136 -21.35 2.32 8.17
CA ARG A 136 -22.27 1.21 7.95
C ARG A 136 -21.56 0.17 7.07
N GLY A 137 -21.39 -1.02 7.61
CA GLY A 137 -20.63 -2.09 6.95
C GLY A 137 -19.11 -2.04 7.20
N PRO A 138 -18.40 -3.11 6.83
CA PRO A 138 -16.95 -3.21 7.04
C PRO A 138 -16.18 -2.28 6.11
N LEU A 139 -14.95 -1.95 6.51
CA LEU A 139 -13.95 -1.27 5.68
C LEU A 139 -14.45 -0.05 4.90
N GLY A 140 -15.30 0.75 5.55
CA GLY A 140 -15.74 2.03 5.01
C GLY A 140 -16.65 1.95 3.79
N MET A 141 -17.24 0.78 3.50
CA MET A 141 -18.14 0.57 2.35
C MET A 141 -19.25 1.62 2.27
N GLN A 142 -19.75 2.09 3.41
CA GLN A 142 -20.66 3.21 3.48
C GLN A 142 -20.37 4.00 4.76
N ALA A 143 -20.16 5.30 4.64
CA ALA A 143 -19.99 6.15 5.81
C ALA A 143 -20.49 7.57 5.56
N ASP A 144 -20.92 8.19 6.66
CA ASP A 144 -21.22 9.60 6.74
C ASP A 144 -20.22 10.25 7.71
N VAL A 145 -19.73 11.44 7.36
CA VAL A 145 -18.93 12.29 8.26
C VAL A 145 -19.66 13.59 8.55
N SER A 146 -19.55 14.05 9.80
CA SER A 146 -19.95 15.38 10.22
C SER A 146 -18.85 16.07 11.03
N ILE A 147 -18.91 17.40 11.06
CA ILE A 147 -17.95 18.26 11.77
C ILE A 147 -18.67 18.95 12.94
N ASN A 148 -18.06 18.94 14.13
CA ASN A 148 -18.47 19.69 15.33
C ASN A 148 -19.95 19.50 15.73
N GLY A 149 -20.47 18.27 15.62
CA GLY A 149 -21.85 17.94 15.99
C GLY A 149 -22.91 18.31 14.94
N GLY A 150 -22.48 18.75 13.76
CA GLY A 150 -23.35 19.01 12.62
C GLY A 150 -23.97 17.78 11.98
N SER A 151 -24.80 17.99 10.95
CA SER A 151 -25.25 16.90 10.06
C SER A 151 -24.27 16.66 8.91
N TYR A 152 -24.38 15.49 8.27
CA TYR A 152 -23.56 15.12 7.11
C TYR A 152 -23.87 15.98 5.87
N GLU A 153 -25.10 16.48 5.72
CA GLU A 153 -25.50 17.42 4.66
C GLU A 153 -24.82 18.78 4.79
N GLN A 154 -24.43 19.14 6.02
CA GLN A 154 -23.76 20.39 6.36
C GLN A 154 -22.23 20.28 6.29
N THR A 155 -21.71 19.14 5.83
CA THR A 155 -20.28 18.89 5.64
C THR A 155 -19.98 18.65 4.17
N LEU A 156 -19.18 19.53 3.57
CA LEU A 156 -18.81 19.44 2.17
C LEU A 156 -17.57 18.57 2.01
N ILE A 157 -17.65 17.59 1.13
CA ILE A 157 -16.53 16.74 0.74
C ILE A 157 -16.13 17.09 -0.68
N LEU A 158 -14.87 17.44 -0.84
CA LEU A 158 -14.25 17.76 -2.12
C LEU A 158 -13.24 16.68 -2.48
N LEU A 159 -13.22 16.28 -3.74
CA LEU A 159 -12.15 15.50 -4.34
C LEU A 159 -11.44 16.40 -5.35
N ASN A 160 -10.20 16.77 -5.06
CA ASN A 160 -9.43 17.76 -5.82
C ASN A 160 -10.18 19.08 -6.05
N GLY A 161 -10.94 19.53 -5.04
CA GLY A 161 -11.75 20.74 -5.13
C GLY A 161 -13.12 20.58 -5.81
N VAL A 162 -13.45 19.39 -6.32
CA VAL A 162 -14.77 19.10 -6.92
C VAL A 162 -15.69 18.47 -5.88
N ASN A 163 -16.91 18.99 -5.75
CA ASN A 163 -17.91 18.48 -4.81
C ASN A 163 -18.35 17.06 -5.21
N ILE A 164 -18.24 16.12 -4.27
CA ILE A 164 -18.64 14.71 -4.44
C ILE A 164 -19.79 14.29 -3.50
N ASN A 165 -20.36 15.22 -2.73
CA ASN A 165 -21.57 14.90 -1.95
C ASN A 165 -22.72 14.50 -2.88
N ASP A 166 -23.55 13.58 -2.40
CA ASP A 166 -24.81 13.24 -3.05
C ASP A 166 -25.73 14.49 -3.11
N PRO A 167 -26.15 14.95 -4.30
CA PRO A 167 -26.93 16.17 -4.44
C PRO A 167 -28.39 16.03 -3.98
N GLN A 168 -28.91 14.80 -3.84
CA GLN A 168 -30.29 14.54 -3.45
C GLN A 168 -30.42 14.39 -1.92
N THR A 169 -29.47 13.70 -1.30
CA THR A 169 -29.59 13.27 0.10
C THR A 169 -28.44 13.72 1.00
N GLY A 170 -27.30 14.12 0.44
CA GLY A 170 -26.08 14.41 1.20
C GLY A 170 -25.47 13.22 1.96
N HIS A 171 -26.12 12.05 1.94
CA HIS A 171 -25.66 10.82 2.56
C HIS A 171 -24.53 10.17 1.75
N HIS A 172 -23.81 9.25 2.38
CA HIS A 172 -22.73 8.45 1.80
C HIS A 172 -21.59 9.34 1.30
N ASN A 173 -21.39 10.47 1.97
CA ASN A 173 -20.41 11.49 1.59
C ASN A 173 -18.95 11.00 1.69
N LEU A 174 -18.70 9.82 2.28
CA LEU A 174 -17.41 9.14 2.27
C LEU A 174 -17.35 7.86 1.41
N ASN A 175 -18.34 7.60 0.56
CA ASN A 175 -18.20 6.58 -0.49
C ASN A 175 -17.34 7.14 -1.64
N LEU A 176 -16.05 7.21 -1.40
CA LEU A 176 -15.10 7.85 -2.30
C LEU A 176 -14.77 6.92 -3.47
N PRO A 177 -14.71 7.42 -4.71
CA PRO A 177 -14.33 6.62 -5.87
C PRO A 177 -12.81 6.47 -5.99
N ILE A 178 -12.11 6.48 -4.85
CA ILE A 178 -10.67 6.45 -4.73
C ILE A 178 -10.25 5.62 -3.52
N ASP A 179 -9.06 5.07 -3.62
CA ASP A 179 -8.45 4.31 -2.54
C ASP A 179 -7.48 5.18 -1.74
N ILE A 180 -7.24 4.83 -0.47
CA ILE A 180 -6.39 5.62 0.42
C ILE A 180 -4.97 5.84 -0.12
N GLU A 181 -4.43 4.91 -0.91
CA GLU A 181 -3.09 5.03 -1.48
C GLU A 181 -3.02 6.10 -2.57
N SER A 182 -4.16 6.45 -3.16
CA SER A 182 -4.24 7.51 -4.15
C SER A 182 -4.13 8.91 -3.53
N ILE A 183 -4.34 9.05 -2.22
CA ILE A 183 -4.49 10.33 -1.52
C ILE A 183 -3.15 10.91 -1.11
N GLU A 184 -2.79 12.06 -1.67
CA GLU A 184 -1.57 12.77 -1.28
C GLU A 184 -1.70 13.52 0.03
N ARG A 185 -2.85 14.16 0.24
CA ARG A 185 -3.17 14.80 1.51
C ARG A 185 -4.68 14.99 1.66
N ILE A 186 -5.10 15.21 2.90
CA ILE A 186 -6.46 15.62 3.22
C ILE A 186 -6.40 16.95 3.96
N GLU A 187 -7.17 17.91 3.50
CA GLU A 187 -7.29 19.23 4.12
C GLU A 187 -8.68 19.30 4.78
N VAL A 188 -8.73 19.57 6.08
CA VAL A 188 -9.95 19.71 6.85
C VAL A 188 -10.05 21.14 7.34
N LEU A 189 -11.04 21.86 6.82
CA LEU A 189 -11.42 23.19 7.28
C LEU A 189 -12.64 23.05 8.19
N GLN A 190 -12.49 23.39 9.47
CA GLN A 190 -13.58 23.33 10.44
C GLN A 190 -14.24 24.70 10.60
N GLY A 191 -15.57 24.71 10.64
CA GLY A 191 -16.38 25.92 10.82
C GLY A 191 -17.03 26.44 9.54
N PRO A 192 -17.76 27.55 9.62
CA PRO A 192 -18.58 28.05 8.51
C PRO A 192 -17.76 28.44 7.28
N ALA A 193 -18.02 27.76 6.16
CA ALA A 193 -17.33 27.96 4.89
C ALA A 193 -18.30 28.13 3.70
N ALA A 194 -19.61 28.24 3.96
CA ALA A 194 -20.66 28.28 2.94
C ALA A 194 -20.53 29.46 1.96
N ILE A 195 -19.97 30.60 2.41
CA ILE A 195 -19.73 31.77 1.55
C ILE A 195 -18.78 31.43 0.39
N SER A 196 -17.77 30.60 0.65
CA SER A 196 -16.73 30.28 -0.34
C SER A 196 -17.03 29.03 -1.14
N PHE A 197 -17.73 28.06 -0.52
CA PHE A 197 -17.89 26.70 -1.06
C PHE A 197 -19.34 26.28 -1.33
N GLY A 198 -20.33 27.10 -0.94
CA GLY A 198 -21.75 26.82 -1.17
C GLY A 198 -22.46 26.17 0.02
N THR A 199 -23.71 25.78 -0.20
CA THR A 199 -24.69 25.42 0.84
C THR A 199 -24.26 24.26 1.73
N ASN A 200 -23.48 23.31 1.21
CA ASN A 200 -23.09 22.09 1.93
C ASN A 200 -21.91 22.30 2.89
N ALA A 201 -21.31 23.50 2.92
CA ALA A 201 -20.14 23.82 3.74
C ALA A 201 -20.48 24.62 5.01
N TYR A 202 -21.60 24.30 5.66
CA TYR A 202 -22.08 25.04 6.84
C TYR A 202 -21.22 24.78 8.08
N ASN A 203 -20.82 23.53 8.32
CA ASN A 203 -19.96 23.16 9.46
C ASN A 203 -18.50 22.95 9.08
N GLY A 204 -18.18 22.87 7.79
CA GLY A 204 -16.82 22.81 7.28
C GLY A 204 -16.68 22.11 5.94
N VAL A 205 -15.43 21.90 5.54
CA VAL A 205 -15.02 21.31 4.27
C VAL A 205 -13.93 20.28 4.51
N ILE A 206 -14.03 19.12 3.88
CA ILE A 206 -12.97 18.12 3.80
C ILE A 206 -12.57 18.01 2.34
N ASN A 207 -11.36 18.43 2.00
CA ASN A 207 -10.82 18.37 0.65
C ASN A 207 -9.75 17.28 0.56
N ILE A 208 -10.06 16.25 -0.21
CA ILE A 208 -9.19 15.09 -0.44
C ILE A 208 -8.44 15.34 -1.74
N ILE A 209 -7.12 15.35 -1.66
CA ILE A 209 -6.25 15.67 -2.79
C ILE A 209 -5.51 14.40 -3.18
N THR A 210 -5.71 13.97 -4.42
CA THR A 210 -5.02 12.79 -4.96
C THR A 210 -3.59 13.10 -5.35
N GLY A 211 -2.80 12.06 -5.64
CA GLY A 211 -1.37 12.05 -6.01
C GLY A 211 -1.00 12.80 -7.29
N ASN A 212 -1.57 13.97 -7.53
CA ASN A 212 -1.25 14.91 -8.60
C ASN A 212 0.00 15.75 -8.27
N GLY A 213 0.97 15.17 -7.56
CA GLY A 213 2.25 15.83 -7.34
C GLY A 213 2.98 15.96 -8.68
N ASN A 214 3.67 17.08 -8.90
CA ASN A 214 4.51 17.37 -10.09
C ASN A 214 5.68 16.37 -10.33
N LYS A 215 5.67 15.22 -9.65
CA LYS A 215 6.69 14.19 -9.69
C LYS A 215 6.09 12.91 -10.22
N ASN A 216 6.74 12.34 -11.23
CA ASN A 216 6.37 11.05 -11.77
C ASN A 216 6.59 9.98 -10.70
N HIS A 217 5.56 9.18 -10.43
CA HIS A 217 5.69 8.06 -9.52
C HIS A 217 4.72 6.95 -9.89
N ILE A 218 5.09 5.73 -9.55
CA ILE A 218 4.21 4.56 -9.62
C ILE A 218 4.22 3.93 -8.23
N ARG A 219 3.04 3.63 -7.69
CA ARG A 219 2.87 2.96 -6.41
C ARG A 219 1.97 1.76 -6.62
N ALA A 220 2.41 0.62 -6.12
CA ALA A 220 1.62 -0.60 -6.10
C ALA A 220 1.52 -1.04 -4.64
N SER A 221 0.30 -1.31 -4.20
CA SER A 221 0.02 -1.74 -2.84
C SER A 221 -0.77 -3.04 -2.87
N TYR A 222 -0.44 -3.94 -1.96
CA TYR A 222 -1.09 -5.23 -1.82
C TYR A 222 -1.26 -5.52 -0.33
N ALA A 223 -2.47 -5.91 0.07
CA ALA A 223 -2.78 -6.24 1.45
C ALA A 223 -3.63 -7.51 1.53
N LEU A 224 -3.33 -8.32 2.54
CA LEU A 224 -4.10 -9.51 2.91
C LEU A 224 -4.49 -9.40 4.38
N GLY A 225 -5.66 -9.90 4.73
CA GLY A 225 -6.15 -9.87 6.10
C GLY A 225 -7.06 -11.05 6.43
N GLN A 226 -7.63 -11.00 7.63
CA GLN A 226 -8.62 -11.98 8.08
C GLN A 226 -9.91 -11.86 7.25
N PHE A 227 -10.79 -12.86 7.37
CA PHE A 227 -12.10 -12.86 6.68
C PHE A 227 -11.97 -12.70 5.16
N GLY A 228 -11.01 -13.40 4.55
CA GLY A 228 -10.77 -13.37 3.11
C GLY A 228 -10.34 -12.00 2.56
N TYR A 229 -9.90 -11.07 3.42
CA TYR A 229 -9.54 -9.73 2.96
C TYR A 229 -8.36 -9.76 1.99
N ASN A 230 -8.57 -9.23 0.78
CA ASN A 230 -7.55 -9.05 -0.24
C ASN A 230 -7.76 -7.70 -0.93
N ARG A 231 -6.73 -6.87 -0.90
CA ARG A 231 -6.73 -5.55 -1.53
C ARG A 231 -5.52 -5.37 -2.41
N GLN A 232 -5.76 -4.80 -3.58
CA GLN A 232 -4.77 -4.52 -4.61
C GLN A 232 -5.01 -3.08 -5.09
N ALA A 233 -3.96 -2.28 -5.15
CA ALA A 233 -4.04 -0.91 -5.64
C ALA A 233 -2.82 -0.60 -6.50
N LEU A 234 -3.05 0.16 -7.58
CA LEU A 234 -2.02 0.65 -8.47
C LEU A 234 -2.31 2.11 -8.80
N ASN A 235 -1.35 2.97 -8.49
CA ASN A 235 -1.41 4.41 -8.70
C ASN A 235 -0.24 4.84 -9.55
N ALA A 236 -0.49 5.67 -10.56
CA ALA A 236 0.53 6.23 -11.42
C ALA A 236 0.29 7.73 -11.60
N SER A 237 1.32 8.53 -11.34
CA SER A 237 1.36 9.94 -11.67
C SER A 237 2.40 10.16 -12.75
N ASN A 238 2.04 10.90 -13.79
CA ASN A 238 2.93 11.33 -14.86
C ASN A 238 2.65 12.79 -15.19
N SER A 239 3.68 13.62 -15.12
CA SER A 239 3.64 15.02 -15.51
C SER A 239 4.63 15.22 -16.68
N PRO A 240 4.20 14.98 -17.93
CA PRO A 240 5.09 15.13 -19.08
C PRO A 240 5.34 16.62 -19.34
N GLY A 241 6.54 17.08 -19.02
CA GLY A 241 6.91 18.49 -19.09
C GLY A 241 6.44 19.28 -17.85
N LYS A 242 6.17 20.58 -18.02
CA LYS A 242 5.70 21.47 -16.93
C LYS A 242 4.20 21.80 -17.00
N ASN A 243 3.55 21.37 -18.08
CA ASN A 243 2.23 21.86 -18.45
C ASN A 243 1.16 20.78 -18.37
N PHE A 244 1.54 19.50 -18.39
CA PHE A 244 0.60 18.39 -18.35
C PHE A 244 0.79 17.61 -17.06
N HIS A 245 -0.32 17.16 -16.50
CA HIS A 245 -0.38 16.31 -15.33
C HIS A 245 -1.42 15.22 -15.57
N HIS A 246 -1.07 13.98 -15.28
CA HIS A 246 -1.94 12.82 -15.40
C HIS A 246 -1.80 11.99 -14.14
N PHE A 247 -2.93 11.57 -13.59
CA PHE A 247 -2.98 10.68 -12.45
C PHE A 247 -4.01 9.58 -12.73
N VAL A 248 -3.61 8.34 -12.52
CA VAL A 248 -4.46 7.14 -12.63
C VAL A 248 -4.36 6.37 -11.33
N SER A 249 -5.51 5.94 -10.81
CA SER A 249 -5.63 5.09 -9.63
C SER A 249 -6.62 3.97 -9.93
N ILE A 250 -6.19 2.72 -9.72
CA ILE A 250 -7.04 1.54 -9.88
C ILE A 250 -6.88 0.69 -8.64
N SER A 251 -7.99 0.27 -8.05
CA SER A 251 -7.95 -0.59 -6.88
C SER A 251 -9.11 -1.55 -6.82
N ARG A 252 -8.86 -2.68 -6.17
CA ARG A 252 -9.85 -3.70 -5.89
C ARG A 252 -9.66 -4.23 -4.48
N ALA A 253 -10.73 -4.23 -3.70
CA ALA A 253 -10.76 -4.76 -2.35
C ALA A 253 -11.92 -5.76 -2.23
N VAL A 254 -11.65 -6.92 -1.65
CA VAL A 254 -12.66 -7.96 -1.38
C VAL A 254 -12.51 -8.47 0.04
N SER A 255 -13.60 -8.89 0.66
CA SER A 255 -13.62 -9.60 1.94
C SER A 255 -14.92 -10.39 2.09
N ASP A 256 -14.85 -11.50 2.82
CA ASP A 256 -16.01 -12.31 3.21
C ASP A 256 -16.80 -11.68 4.36
N GLY A 257 -16.25 -10.62 4.99
CA GLY A 257 -16.85 -9.97 6.15
C GLY A 257 -16.66 -10.75 7.45
N TYR A 258 -16.64 -10.04 8.57
CA TYR A 258 -16.51 -10.67 9.89
C TYR A 258 -17.87 -11.05 10.52
N ILE A 259 -18.97 -10.52 9.97
CA ILE A 259 -20.36 -10.86 10.31
C ILE A 259 -21.03 -11.42 9.05
N ASN A 260 -21.98 -12.34 9.21
CA ASN A 260 -22.80 -12.82 8.09
C ASN A 260 -23.45 -11.66 7.31
N ASN A 261 -23.47 -11.77 5.99
CA ASN A 261 -23.99 -10.74 5.06
C ASN A 261 -23.25 -9.39 5.18
N THR A 262 -21.95 -9.43 5.51
CA THR A 262 -21.07 -8.25 5.44
C THR A 262 -19.91 -8.45 4.46
N ASP A 263 -20.01 -9.45 3.58
CA ASP A 263 -19.09 -9.59 2.46
C ASP A 263 -19.18 -8.37 1.55
N PHE A 264 -18.05 -8.02 0.93
CA PHE A 264 -18.02 -6.93 -0.03
C PHE A 264 -16.99 -7.16 -1.12
N LYS A 265 -17.24 -6.49 -2.24
CA LYS A 265 -16.31 -6.37 -3.36
C LYS A 265 -16.39 -4.96 -3.90
N ASN A 266 -15.33 -4.20 -3.68
CA ASN A 266 -15.19 -2.86 -4.19
C ASN A 266 -14.15 -2.83 -5.31
N THR A 267 -14.43 -2.12 -6.38
CA THR A 267 -13.49 -1.87 -7.47
C THR A 267 -13.65 -0.44 -7.89
N THR A 268 -12.59 0.33 -7.76
CA THR A 268 -12.58 1.75 -8.04
C THR A 268 -11.58 2.05 -9.14
N PHE A 269 -11.98 2.93 -10.04
CA PHE A 269 -11.11 3.50 -11.06
C PHE A 269 -11.21 5.02 -10.96
N PHE A 270 -10.07 5.69 -10.92
CA PHE A 270 -10.01 7.13 -10.90
C PHE A 270 -8.95 7.61 -11.89
N TYR A 271 -9.31 8.61 -12.68
CA TYR A 271 -8.42 9.27 -13.61
C TYR A 271 -8.57 10.78 -13.50
N GLN A 272 -7.44 11.47 -13.49
CA GLN A 272 -7.36 12.92 -13.53
C GLN A 272 -6.33 13.35 -14.56
N ALA A 273 -6.64 14.40 -15.30
CA ALA A 273 -5.73 15.07 -16.22
C ALA A 273 -5.81 16.59 -16.01
N GLY A 274 -4.67 17.25 -15.98
CA GLY A 274 -4.55 18.70 -15.88
C GLY A 274 -3.67 19.24 -17.00
N TYR A 275 -4.07 20.37 -17.58
CA TYR A 275 -3.28 21.15 -18.51
C TYR A 275 -3.15 22.59 -18.01
N HIS A 276 -1.91 23.05 -17.85
CA HIS A 276 -1.57 24.39 -17.41
C HIS A 276 -0.80 25.14 -18.49
N SER A 277 -1.29 26.33 -18.84
CA SER A 277 -0.75 27.24 -19.83
C SER A 277 -0.73 28.66 -19.26
N LYS A 278 0.05 29.57 -19.85
CA LYS A 278 -0.01 31.01 -19.52
C LYS A 278 -1.41 31.61 -19.67
N ALA A 279 -2.25 31.01 -20.53
CA ALA A 279 -3.62 31.46 -20.78
C ALA A 279 -4.65 30.89 -19.78
N GLY A 280 -4.29 29.89 -18.97
CA GLY A 280 -5.22 29.28 -18.02
C GLY A 280 -4.91 27.82 -17.66
N ARG A 281 -5.77 27.24 -16.81
CA ARG A 281 -5.71 25.85 -16.36
C ARG A 281 -7.00 25.12 -16.74
N ILE A 282 -6.86 23.91 -17.26
CA ILE A 282 -7.98 23.00 -17.54
C ILE A 282 -7.73 21.72 -16.76
N ASP A 283 -8.66 21.32 -15.91
CA ASP A 283 -8.62 20.07 -15.18
C ASP A 283 -9.81 19.20 -15.60
N PHE A 284 -9.54 17.91 -15.77
CA PHE A 284 -10.51 16.88 -16.08
C PHE A 284 -10.36 15.76 -15.05
N GLN A 285 -11.47 15.26 -14.54
CA GLN A 285 -11.49 14.10 -13.68
C GLN A 285 -12.65 13.18 -14.04
N SER A 286 -12.41 11.88 -13.93
CA SER A 286 -13.39 10.83 -14.19
C SER A 286 -13.16 9.69 -13.21
N SER A 287 -14.25 9.07 -12.79
CA SER A 287 -14.20 7.99 -11.81
C SER A 287 -15.31 6.96 -12.03
N TYR A 288 -15.07 5.74 -11.53
CA TYR A 288 -16.01 4.62 -11.53
C TYR A 288 -15.90 3.88 -10.20
#